data_AF-A0A2V9MXM8-F1
#
_entry.id   AF-A0A2V9MXM8-F1
#
_cell.length_a   1.000
_cell.length_b   1.000
_cell.length_c   1.000
_cell.angle_alpha   90.00
_cell.angle_beta   90.00
_cell.angle_gamma   90.00
#
_symmetry.space_group_name_H-M   'P 1'
#
loop_
_entity.id
_entity.type
_entity.pdbx_description
1 polymer ?
#
loop_
_entity_poly.entity_id
_entity_poly.type
_entity_poly.pdbx_seq_one_letter_code
_entity_poly.pdbx_strand_id
1 'polypeptide(L)'
;MTDGASGLRLRLPIWLRPPTRNQREVFALQFLPLYVVVAVLLFLVLSTAIEYLLPASTPRLWGALLAKAVLAFAMIAPALAISRIERRPFADFGLPAAQTFGRLFWIGVLWGFGSLSLLLFVLHAARCLSYGNAALHGAHIWKLALFWAIFFVCVAFFEEFTFRGYTQFAIQQVAGFWLAAILLSAIFAYIHHSNPGETWVGTIGAGGVALFFCFTLRRTGNLWFAVGMHASWDWAQSFFYGVPDSGVVEPGHFLQARLHGPVWLTGGSVGPEGSVLLFVLIAGMWLVFHRIFPAGVISARRHGYTEKTGKD
;
A
#
# COMPACT_ATOMS: atom_id res chain seq x y z
N MET A 1 -14.98 -51.66 -33.51
CA MET A 1 -14.04 -51.05 -32.55
C MET A 1 -14.47 -49.61 -32.38
N THR A 2 -14.92 -49.28 -31.18
CA THR A 2 -15.50 -48.00 -30.77
C THR A 2 -14.40 -47.03 -30.37
N ASP A 3 -14.04 -46.11 -31.26
CA ASP A 3 -13.42 -44.83 -30.90
C ASP A 3 -14.56 -43.88 -30.50
N GLY A 4 -14.55 -43.11 -29.44
CA GLY A 4 -13.49 -42.72 -28.51
C GLY A 4 -14.08 -41.49 -27.81
N ALA A 5 -14.09 -41.52 -26.48
CA ALA A 5 -14.85 -40.61 -25.62
C ALA A 5 -14.82 -39.13 -26.07
N SER A 6 -15.99 -38.59 -26.41
CA SER A 6 -16.27 -37.16 -26.46
C SER A 6 -16.22 -36.61 -25.04
N GLY A 7 -15.01 -36.36 -24.56
CA GLY A 7 -14.77 -35.71 -23.29
C GLY A 7 -15.51 -34.38 -23.25
N LEU A 8 -16.49 -34.29 -22.35
CA LEU A 8 -17.24 -33.08 -22.02
C LEU A 8 -16.24 -32.04 -21.48
N ARG A 9 -15.53 -31.34 -22.37
CA ARG A 9 -14.74 -30.18 -21.97
C ARG A 9 -15.74 -29.14 -21.49
N LEU A 10 -15.90 -29.01 -20.17
CA LEU A 10 -16.54 -27.87 -19.52
C LEU A 10 -15.96 -26.62 -20.18
N ARG A 11 -16.70 -26.05 -21.13
CA ARG A 11 -16.31 -24.80 -21.79
C ARG A 11 -16.48 -23.75 -20.71
N LEU A 12 -15.37 -23.32 -20.13
CA LEU A 12 -15.37 -22.18 -19.22
C LEU A 12 -16.19 -21.05 -19.87
N PRO A 13 -17.09 -20.42 -19.11
CA PRO A 13 -17.80 -19.22 -19.54
C PRO A 13 -16.82 -18.24 -20.18
N ILE A 14 -17.27 -17.47 -21.18
CA ILE A 14 -16.38 -16.62 -22.00
C ILE A 14 -15.49 -15.70 -21.14
N TRP A 15 -16.01 -15.25 -19.98
CA TRP A 15 -15.34 -14.41 -18.97
C TRP A 15 -14.33 -15.14 -18.06
N LEU A 16 -14.23 -16.47 -18.15
CA LEU A 16 -13.26 -17.30 -17.41
C LEU A 16 -12.17 -17.89 -18.33
N ARG A 17 -12.16 -17.57 -19.62
CA ARG A 17 -11.17 -18.09 -20.57
C ARG A 17 -9.86 -17.28 -20.51
N PRO A 18 -8.68 -17.92 -20.61
CA PRO A 18 -7.41 -17.21 -20.69
C PRO A 18 -7.36 -16.33 -21.96
N PRO A 19 -6.87 -15.08 -21.86
CA PRO A 19 -6.96 -14.11 -22.95
C PRO A 19 -6.07 -14.49 -24.15
N THR A 20 -6.56 -14.20 -25.37
CA THR A 20 -5.73 -14.19 -26.57
C THR A 20 -4.95 -12.87 -26.66
N ARG A 21 -3.84 -12.85 -27.41
CA ARG A 21 -2.86 -11.74 -27.43
C ARG A 21 -3.46 -10.36 -27.74
N ASN A 22 -4.62 -10.30 -28.42
CA ASN A 22 -5.26 -9.05 -28.87
C ASN A 22 -6.42 -8.56 -27.99
N GLN A 23 -6.80 -9.24 -26.91
CA GLN A 23 -7.95 -8.86 -26.06
C GLN A 23 -7.57 -8.54 -24.61
N ARG A 24 -6.32 -8.16 -24.35
CA ARG A 24 -5.74 -8.07 -23.01
C ARG A 24 -6.36 -6.97 -22.10
N GLU A 25 -6.97 -5.95 -22.67
CA GLU A 25 -7.40 -4.74 -21.94
C GLU A 25 -8.73 -4.93 -21.19
N VAL A 26 -9.70 -5.65 -21.76
CA VAL A 26 -11.04 -5.85 -21.17
C VAL A 26 -11.04 -6.95 -20.08
N PHE A 27 -10.08 -7.87 -20.11
CA PHE A 27 -10.12 -9.09 -19.29
C PHE A 27 -9.67 -8.87 -17.84
N ALA A 28 -8.72 -7.97 -17.55
CA ALA A 28 -8.28 -7.75 -16.16
C ALA A 28 -9.39 -7.12 -15.29
N LEU A 29 -10.15 -6.18 -15.87
CA LEU A 29 -11.29 -5.57 -15.20
C LEU A 29 -12.40 -6.58 -14.88
N GLN A 30 -12.60 -7.59 -15.74
CA GLN A 30 -13.62 -8.62 -15.52
C GLN A 30 -13.31 -9.50 -14.29
N PHE A 31 -12.04 -9.65 -13.93
CA PHE A 31 -11.60 -10.40 -12.76
C PHE A 31 -11.59 -9.54 -11.49
N LEU A 32 -11.76 -8.22 -11.60
CA LEU A 32 -11.77 -7.34 -10.42
C LEU A 32 -12.92 -7.66 -9.44
N PRO A 33 -14.18 -7.90 -9.87
CA PRO A 33 -15.22 -8.34 -8.95
C PRO A 33 -14.88 -9.68 -8.28
N LEU A 34 -14.36 -10.65 -9.05
CA LEU A 34 -13.95 -11.95 -8.51
C LEU A 34 -12.80 -11.80 -7.49
N TYR A 35 -11.81 -10.97 -7.81
CA TYR A 35 -10.69 -10.62 -6.94
C TYR A 35 -11.20 -10.09 -5.59
N VAL A 36 -12.08 -9.09 -5.62
CA VAL A 36 -12.63 -8.48 -4.40
C VAL A 36 -13.45 -9.50 -3.60
N VAL A 37 -14.34 -10.25 -4.26
CA VAL A 37 -15.18 -11.26 -3.58
C VAL A 37 -14.32 -12.34 -2.93
N VAL A 38 -13.35 -12.90 -3.66
CA VAL A 38 -12.47 -13.94 -3.10
C VAL A 38 -11.61 -13.37 -1.97
N ALA A 39 -11.12 -12.14 -2.08
CA ALA A 39 -10.37 -11.50 -1.01
C ALA A 39 -11.21 -11.30 0.26
N VAL A 40 -12.44 -10.81 0.11
CA VAL A 40 -13.38 -10.66 1.24
C VAL A 40 -13.72 -12.00 1.86
N LEU A 41 -14.06 -13.01 1.07
CA LEU A 41 -14.36 -14.35 1.58
C LEU A 41 -13.15 -14.97 2.29
N LEU A 42 -11.96 -14.83 1.73
CA LEU A 42 -10.72 -15.33 2.33
C LEU A 42 -10.43 -14.60 3.66
N PHE A 43 -10.60 -13.28 3.70
CA PHE A 43 -10.49 -12.50 4.94
C PHE A 43 -11.49 -12.97 6.00
N LEU A 44 -12.77 -13.13 5.64
CA LEU A 44 -13.82 -13.56 6.57
C LEU A 44 -13.52 -14.96 7.11
N VAL A 45 -13.20 -15.92 6.24
CA VAL A 45 -12.89 -17.31 6.65
C VAL A 45 -11.68 -17.35 7.57
N LEU A 46 -10.58 -16.67 7.21
CA LEU A 46 -9.37 -16.68 8.01
C LEU A 46 -9.55 -15.95 9.33
N SER A 47 -10.27 -14.81 9.35
CA SER A 47 -10.54 -14.06 10.58
C SER A 47 -11.40 -14.87 11.55
N THR A 48 -12.46 -15.52 11.05
CA THR A 48 -13.28 -16.42 11.86
C THR A 48 -12.46 -17.60 12.38
N ALA A 49 -11.64 -18.23 11.53
CA ALA A 49 -10.77 -19.33 11.97
C ALA A 49 -9.81 -18.87 13.07
N ILE A 50 -9.22 -17.68 12.94
CA ILE A 50 -8.34 -17.10 13.95
C ILE A 50 -9.07 -16.86 15.27
N GLU A 51 -10.28 -16.32 15.22
CA GLU A 51 -11.09 -16.09 16.42
C GLU A 51 -11.41 -17.39 17.16
N TYR A 52 -11.71 -18.48 16.44
CA TYR A 52 -11.97 -19.79 17.04
C TYR A 52 -10.70 -20.52 17.52
N LEU A 53 -9.56 -20.33 16.84
CA LEU A 53 -8.34 -21.08 17.11
C LEU A 53 -7.42 -20.38 18.12
N LEU A 54 -7.47 -19.05 18.22
CA LEU A 54 -6.65 -18.32 19.17
C LEU A 54 -7.18 -18.47 20.61
N PRO A 55 -6.30 -18.73 21.59
CA PRO A 55 -6.68 -18.67 22.99
C PRO A 55 -7.23 -17.28 23.35
N ALA A 56 -8.27 -17.22 24.17
CA ALA A 56 -8.81 -15.95 24.69
C ALA A 56 -7.77 -15.13 25.49
N SER A 57 -6.70 -15.77 25.96
CA SER A 57 -5.56 -15.13 26.62
C SER A 57 -4.57 -14.47 25.66
N THR A 58 -4.76 -14.57 24.34
CA THR A 58 -3.87 -13.97 23.35
C THR A 58 -3.83 -12.45 23.54
N PRO A 59 -2.65 -11.83 23.70
CA PRO A 59 -2.57 -10.40 23.87
C PRO A 59 -3.11 -9.66 22.64
N ARG A 60 -3.88 -8.59 22.86
CA ARG A 60 -4.57 -7.83 21.81
C ARG A 60 -3.66 -7.41 20.65
N LEU A 61 -2.42 -7.00 20.94
CA LEU A 61 -1.45 -6.58 19.93
C LEU A 61 -1.08 -7.73 18.96
N TRP A 62 -0.91 -8.95 19.46
CA TRP A 62 -0.63 -10.11 18.59
C TRP A 62 -1.84 -10.49 17.73
N GLY A 63 -3.05 -10.39 18.30
CA GLY A 63 -4.29 -10.55 17.54
C GLY A 63 -4.42 -9.51 16.42
N ALA A 64 -4.13 -8.24 16.72
CA ALA A 64 -4.15 -7.15 15.74
C ALA A 64 -3.10 -7.36 14.63
N LEU A 65 -1.88 -7.75 14.99
CA LEU A 65 -0.83 -8.08 14.01
C LEU A 65 -1.28 -9.20 13.07
N LEU A 66 -1.86 -10.27 13.63
CA LEU A 66 -2.34 -11.38 12.83
C LEU A 66 -3.49 -10.96 11.90
N ALA A 67 -4.41 -10.12 12.37
CA ALA A 67 -5.47 -9.56 11.53
C ALA A 67 -4.91 -8.74 10.35
N LYS A 68 -3.88 -7.91 10.57
CA LYS A 68 -3.21 -7.17 9.48
C LYS A 68 -2.49 -8.11 8.50
N ALA A 69 -1.84 -9.15 9.00
CA ALA A 69 -1.21 -10.17 8.15
C ALA A 69 -2.24 -10.93 7.29
N VAL A 70 -3.41 -11.24 7.85
CA VAL A 70 -4.52 -11.88 7.13
C VAL A 70 -5.07 -10.96 6.05
N LEU A 71 -5.27 -9.67 6.34
CA LEU A 71 -5.70 -8.69 5.34
C LEU A 71 -4.72 -8.62 4.16
N ALA A 72 -3.42 -8.52 4.44
CA ALA A 72 -2.39 -8.52 3.40
C ALA A 72 -2.41 -9.82 2.57
N PHE A 73 -2.50 -10.98 3.23
CA PHE A 73 -2.59 -12.27 2.56
C PHE A 73 -3.86 -12.41 1.71
N ALA A 74 -5.00 -11.98 2.24
CA ALA A 74 -6.30 -12.04 1.59
C ALA A 74 -6.35 -11.23 0.29
N MET A 75 -5.56 -10.17 0.18
CA MET A 75 -5.42 -9.38 -1.05
C MET A 75 -4.38 -9.97 -2.01
N ILE A 76 -3.26 -10.50 -1.51
CA ILE A 76 -2.20 -11.02 -2.38
C ILE A 76 -2.57 -12.38 -3.00
N ALA A 77 -3.20 -13.28 -2.24
CA ALA A 77 -3.46 -14.65 -2.68
C ALA A 77 -4.38 -14.73 -3.92
N PRO A 78 -5.51 -13.99 -4.00
CA PRO A 78 -6.36 -13.99 -5.19
C PRO A 78 -5.67 -13.38 -6.40
N ALA A 79 -4.89 -12.30 -6.22
CA ALA A 79 -4.10 -11.74 -7.32
C ALA A 79 -3.05 -12.74 -7.83
N LEU A 80 -2.41 -13.51 -6.95
CA LEU A 80 -1.49 -14.57 -7.35
C LEU A 80 -2.22 -15.66 -8.15
N ALA A 81 -3.42 -16.07 -7.74
CA ALA A 81 -4.24 -17.01 -8.51
C ALA A 81 -4.60 -16.45 -9.89
N ILE A 82 -5.04 -15.19 -9.96
CA ILE A 82 -5.34 -14.49 -11.22
C ILE A 82 -4.10 -14.42 -12.11
N SER A 83 -2.92 -14.13 -11.57
CA SER A 83 -1.67 -14.11 -12.36
C SER A 83 -1.41 -15.44 -13.08
N ARG A 84 -1.74 -16.57 -12.43
CA ARG A 84 -1.60 -17.90 -13.02
C ARG A 84 -2.69 -18.19 -14.05
N ILE A 85 -3.93 -17.78 -13.78
CA ILE A 85 -5.07 -17.92 -14.72
C ILE A 85 -4.80 -17.12 -16.00
N GLU A 86 -4.36 -15.87 -15.86
CA GLU A 86 -4.01 -14.98 -16.97
C GLU A 86 -2.66 -15.33 -17.64
N ARG A 87 -1.90 -16.27 -17.06
CA ARG A 87 -0.53 -16.62 -17.46
C ARG A 87 0.38 -15.39 -17.59
N ARG A 88 0.28 -14.50 -16.60
CA ARG A 88 1.03 -13.25 -16.55
C ARG A 88 2.01 -13.23 -15.38
N PRO A 89 3.13 -12.50 -15.50
CA PRO A 89 4.01 -12.27 -14.36
C PRO A 89 3.30 -11.48 -13.26
N PHE A 90 3.33 -11.96 -12.01
CA PHE A 90 2.79 -11.23 -10.85
C PHE A 90 3.39 -9.82 -10.70
N ALA A 91 4.62 -9.62 -11.19
CA ALA A 91 5.29 -8.33 -11.28
C ALA A 91 4.50 -7.27 -12.09
N ASP A 92 3.58 -7.67 -12.98
CA ASP A 92 2.72 -6.74 -13.72
C ASP A 92 1.75 -6.00 -12.80
N PHE A 93 1.43 -6.57 -11.63
CA PHE A 93 0.61 -5.93 -10.59
C PHE A 93 1.43 -5.00 -9.68
N GLY A 94 2.63 -4.61 -10.14
CA GLY A 94 3.50 -3.66 -9.43
C GLY A 94 4.36 -4.27 -8.33
N LEU A 95 4.30 -5.58 -8.07
CA LEU A 95 4.98 -6.20 -6.93
C LEU A 95 5.94 -7.31 -7.38
N PRO A 96 7.10 -6.95 -7.98
CA PRO A 96 8.06 -7.93 -8.48
C PRO A 96 8.73 -8.70 -7.34
N ALA A 97 8.47 -10.01 -7.25
CA ALA A 97 8.97 -10.88 -6.19
C ALA A 97 10.51 -10.93 -6.10
N ALA A 98 11.21 -10.84 -7.24
CA ALA A 98 12.68 -10.81 -7.27
C ALA A 98 13.29 -9.54 -6.64
N GLN A 99 12.48 -8.51 -6.36
CA GLN A 99 12.92 -7.25 -5.73
C GLN A 99 12.31 -7.07 -4.34
N THR A 100 11.81 -8.14 -3.74
CA THR A 100 11.23 -8.15 -2.39
C THR A 100 12.21 -7.61 -1.37
N PHE A 101 11.79 -6.56 -0.65
CA PHE A 101 12.64 -5.82 0.30
C PHE A 101 13.99 -5.38 -0.30
N GLY A 102 14.03 -5.16 -1.62
CA GLY A 102 15.21 -4.76 -2.35
C GLY A 102 15.50 -3.25 -2.26
N ARG A 103 16.30 -2.76 -3.20
CA ARG A 103 16.76 -1.35 -3.22
C ARG A 103 15.62 -0.33 -3.11
N LEU A 104 14.54 -0.48 -3.88
CA LEU A 104 13.44 0.49 -3.87
C LEU A 104 12.70 0.52 -2.53
N PHE A 105 12.57 -0.62 -1.84
CA PHE A 105 11.99 -0.67 -0.51
C PHE A 105 12.81 0.15 0.48
N TRP A 106 14.12 -0.06 0.56
CA TRP A 106 14.97 0.68 1.49
C TRP A 106 15.12 2.16 1.14
N ILE A 107 15.09 2.52 -0.15
CA ILE A 107 14.98 3.93 -0.54
C ILE A 107 13.64 4.51 -0.04
N GLY A 108 12.54 3.77 -0.19
CA GLY A 108 11.24 4.13 0.39
C GLY A 108 11.33 4.34 1.90
N VAL A 109 11.95 3.42 2.64
CA VAL A 109 12.15 3.52 4.10
C VAL A 109 12.88 4.81 4.49
N LEU A 110 13.95 5.15 3.76
CA LEU A 110 14.68 6.40 3.99
C LEU A 110 13.82 7.63 3.71
N TRP A 111 12.96 7.57 2.69
CA TRP A 111 12.03 8.64 2.36
C TRP A 111 10.94 8.79 3.42
N GLY A 112 10.30 7.72 3.86
CA GLY A 112 9.22 7.79 4.85
C GLY A 112 9.73 8.29 6.19
N PHE A 113 10.76 7.64 6.75
CA PHE A 113 11.38 8.09 7.99
C PHE A 113 11.92 9.53 7.87
N GLY A 114 12.68 9.84 6.81
CA GLY A 114 13.32 11.14 6.65
C GLY A 114 12.34 12.29 6.41
N SER A 115 11.29 12.06 5.63
CA SER A 115 10.27 13.08 5.33
C SER A 115 9.40 13.39 6.55
N LEU A 116 9.00 12.37 7.33
CA LEU A 116 8.32 12.58 8.60
C LEU A 116 9.22 13.30 9.61
N SER A 117 10.49 12.87 9.72
CA SER A 117 11.47 13.51 10.61
C SER A 117 11.62 15.00 10.30
N LEU A 118 11.64 15.37 9.01
CA LEU A 118 11.69 16.76 8.57
C LEU A 118 10.44 17.53 8.99
N LEU A 119 9.25 16.96 8.78
CA LEU A 119 7.99 17.58 9.18
C LEU A 119 7.94 17.82 10.69
N LEU A 120 8.27 16.80 11.50
CA LEU A 120 8.30 16.90 12.95
C LEU A 120 9.40 17.87 13.44
N PHE A 121 10.54 17.93 12.77
CA PHE A 121 11.57 18.92 13.04
C PHE A 121 11.06 20.35 12.82
N VAL A 122 10.32 20.62 11.74
CA VAL A 122 9.71 21.93 11.49
C VAL A 122 8.69 22.27 12.59
N LEU A 123 7.85 21.31 13.02
CA LEU A 123 6.91 21.51 14.13
C LEU A 123 7.64 21.80 15.44
N HIS A 124 8.74 21.10 15.71
CA HIS A 124 9.55 21.32 16.89
C HIS A 124 10.22 22.70 16.89
N ALA A 125 10.79 23.11 15.75
CA ALA A 125 11.38 24.43 15.55
C ALA A 125 10.33 25.55 15.71
N ALA A 126 9.10 25.31 15.25
CA ALA A 126 7.95 26.19 15.43
C ALA A 126 7.36 26.16 16.86
N ARG A 127 7.99 25.45 17.80
CA ARG A 127 7.54 25.28 19.20
C ARG A 127 6.15 24.62 19.33
N CYS A 128 5.70 23.92 18.29
CA CYS A 128 4.42 23.23 18.23
C CYS A 128 4.54 21.73 18.55
N LEU A 129 5.76 21.23 18.73
CA LEU A 129 6.04 19.85 19.15
C LEU A 129 7.14 19.84 20.20
N SER A 130 6.94 19.07 21.25
CA SER A 130 7.93 18.81 22.30
C SER A 130 7.98 17.33 22.60
N TYR A 131 9.16 16.84 23.00
CA TYR A 131 9.34 15.47 23.43
C TYR A 131 9.61 15.44 24.94
N GLY A 132 8.94 14.54 25.63
CA GLY A 132 9.30 14.15 26.99
C GLY A 132 10.49 13.19 27.01
N ASN A 133 10.69 12.52 28.14
CA ASN A 133 11.69 11.46 28.26
C ASN A 133 11.33 10.25 27.38
N ALA A 134 12.33 9.44 27.05
CA ALA A 134 12.10 8.14 26.42
C ALA A 134 11.18 7.29 27.31
N ALA A 135 10.11 6.75 26.73
CA ALA A 135 9.14 5.91 27.44
C ALA A 135 9.65 4.48 27.63
N LEU A 136 10.53 4.02 26.74
CA LEU A 136 11.06 2.65 26.73
C LEU A 136 12.55 2.62 27.03
N HIS A 137 12.97 1.51 27.65
CA HIS A 137 14.36 1.30 28.09
C HIS A 137 14.81 -0.14 27.79
N GLY A 138 16.12 -0.32 27.60
CA GLY A 138 16.74 -1.64 27.43
C GLY A 138 16.17 -2.46 26.27
N ALA A 139 16.01 -3.76 26.49
CA ALA A 139 15.56 -4.71 25.46
C ALA A 139 14.12 -4.44 24.96
N HIS A 140 13.29 -3.72 25.72
CA HIS A 140 11.92 -3.41 25.32
C HIS A 140 11.85 -2.47 24.10
N ILE A 141 12.85 -1.59 23.92
CA ILE A 141 12.95 -0.72 22.74
C ILE A 141 13.00 -1.59 21.48
N TRP A 142 13.94 -2.53 21.43
CA TRP A 142 14.15 -3.37 20.25
C TRP A 142 13.00 -4.34 20.00
N LYS A 143 12.39 -4.89 21.07
CA LYS A 143 11.23 -5.78 20.95
C LYS A 143 10.04 -5.06 20.32
N LEU A 144 9.71 -3.87 20.80
CA LEU A 144 8.57 -3.09 20.28
C LEU A 144 8.90 -2.46 18.92
N ALA A 145 10.14 -2.03 18.70
CA ALA A 145 10.61 -1.59 17.39
C ALA A 145 10.39 -2.67 16.32
N LEU A 146 10.80 -3.91 16.60
CA LEU A 146 10.63 -5.02 15.67
C LEU A 146 9.16 -5.38 15.49
N PHE A 147 8.38 -5.42 16.58
CA PHE A 147 6.94 -5.69 16.51
C PHE A 147 6.22 -4.71 15.60
N TRP A 148 6.40 -3.40 15.84
CA TRP A 148 5.77 -2.37 15.03
C TRP A 148 6.30 -2.35 13.60
N ALA A 149 7.57 -2.68 13.37
CA ALA A 149 8.12 -2.75 12.01
C ALA A 149 7.42 -3.84 11.18
N ILE A 150 7.18 -5.01 11.77
CA ILE A 150 6.44 -6.10 11.12
C ILE A 150 4.97 -5.68 10.92
N PHE A 151 4.36 -5.07 11.93
CA PHE A 151 2.98 -4.61 11.88
C PHE A 151 2.74 -3.62 10.73
N PHE A 152 3.54 -2.57 10.64
CA PHE A 152 3.36 -1.55 9.60
C PHE A 152 3.82 -2.00 8.22
N VAL A 153 4.73 -2.98 8.12
CA VAL A 153 4.95 -3.67 6.86
C VAL A 153 3.66 -4.39 6.42
N CYS A 154 2.98 -5.13 7.29
CA CYS A 154 1.70 -5.77 6.95
C CYS A 154 0.62 -4.76 6.56
N VAL A 155 0.50 -3.62 7.28
CA VAL A 155 -0.41 -2.51 6.94
C VAL A 155 -0.10 -1.98 5.54
N ALA A 156 1.14 -1.53 5.31
CA ALA A 156 1.55 -0.98 4.03
C ALA A 156 1.36 -1.97 2.87
N PHE A 157 1.65 -3.25 3.07
CA PHE A 157 1.38 -4.27 2.04
C PHE A 157 -0.10 -4.37 1.71
N PHE A 158 -0.94 -4.47 2.74
CA PHE A 158 -2.38 -4.57 2.55
C PHE A 158 -2.90 -3.35 1.79
N GLU A 159 -2.57 -2.14 2.25
CA GLU A 159 -3.11 -0.92 1.67
C GLU A 159 -2.55 -0.64 0.27
N GLU A 160 -1.22 -0.65 0.10
CA GLU A 160 -0.62 -0.36 -1.20
C GLU A 160 -1.01 -1.39 -2.26
N PHE A 161 -1.11 -2.67 -1.90
CA PHE A 161 -1.54 -3.69 -2.86
C PHE A 161 -3.04 -3.64 -3.14
N THR A 162 -3.87 -3.34 -2.13
CA THR A 162 -5.32 -3.15 -2.31
C THR A 162 -5.62 -2.06 -3.32
N PHE A 163 -4.97 -0.91 -3.18
CA PHE A 163 -5.30 0.23 -4.03
C PHE A 163 -4.45 0.27 -5.29
N ARG A 164 -3.12 0.11 -5.21
CA ARG A 164 -2.20 0.33 -6.34
C ARG A 164 -1.66 -0.96 -6.97
N GLY A 165 -1.95 -2.11 -6.35
CA GLY A 165 -1.62 -3.43 -6.88
C GLY A 165 -2.59 -3.88 -7.97
N TYR A 166 -3.26 -5.00 -7.75
CA TYR A 166 -4.16 -5.59 -8.74
C TYR A 166 -5.31 -4.65 -9.13
N THR A 167 -5.89 -3.92 -8.16
CA THR A 167 -7.03 -3.02 -8.39
C THR A 167 -6.71 -1.90 -9.37
N GLN A 168 -5.64 -1.12 -9.12
CA GLN A 168 -5.20 -0.09 -10.07
C GLN A 168 -4.77 -0.70 -11.39
N PHE A 169 -4.08 -1.84 -11.37
CA PHE A 169 -3.70 -2.56 -12.57
C PHE A 169 -4.91 -2.91 -13.44
N ALA A 170 -6.03 -3.35 -12.85
CA ALA A 170 -7.24 -3.72 -13.56
C ALA A 170 -7.99 -2.49 -14.10
N ILE A 171 -8.19 -1.45 -13.27
CA ILE A 171 -8.91 -0.23 -13.66
C ILE A 171 -8.16 0.54 -14.76
N GLN A 172 -6.82 0.63 -14.65
CA GLN A 172 -6.03 1.39 -15.62
C GLN A 172 -6.07 0.80 -17.03
N GLN A 173 -6.41 -0.48 -17.21
CA GLN A 173 -6.50 -1.10 -18.54
C GLN A 173 -7.62 -0.48 -19.39
N VAL A 174 -8.66 0.07 -18.74
CA VAL A 174 -9.83 0.63 -19.42
C VAL A 174 -9.88 2.15 -19.25
N ALA A 175 -9.61 2.65 -18.04
CA ALA A 175 -9.74 4.05 -17.69
C ALA A 175 -8.46 4.87 -17.94
N GLY A 176 -7.34 4.21 -18.18
CA GLY A 176 -6.02 4.83 -18.17
C GLY A 176 -5.47 5.07 -16.76
N PHE A 177 -4.15 5.29 -16.68
CA PHE A 177 -3.43 5.36 -15.42
C PHE A 177 -3.91 6.47 -14.48
N TRP A 178 -4.02 7.70 -14.98
CA TRP A 178 -4.28 8.86 -14.12
C TRP A 178 -5.70 8.86 -13.57
N LEU A 179 -6.69 8.43 -14.37
CA LEU A 179 -8.06 8.29 -13.88
C LEU A 179 -8.15 7.20 -12.80
N ALA A 180 -7.51 6.04 -13.01
CA ALA A 180 -7.43 5.00 -12.00
C ALA A 180 -6.74 5.49 -10.71
N ALA A 181 -5.61 6.18 -10.84
CA ALA A 181 -4.84 6.72 -9.71
C ALA A 181 -5.64 7.74 -8.90
N ILE A 182 -6.30 8.70 -9.56
CA ILE A 182 -7.11 9.72 -8.89
C ILE A 182 -8.31 9.07 -8.19
N LEU A 183 -9.03 8.20 -8.87
CA LEU A 183 -10.19 7.49 -8.31
C LEU A 183 -9.81 6.70 -7.06
N LEU A 184 -8.75 5.88 -7.14
CA LEU A 184 -8.33 5.03 -6.04
C LEU A 184 -7.69 5.82 -4.90
N SER A 185 -7.06 6.96 -5.17
CA SER A 185 -6.56 7.86 -4.13
C SER A 185 -7.71 8.58 -3.40
N ALA A 186 -8.78 8.93 -4.11
CA ALA A 186 -9.98 9.49 -3.50
C ALA A 186 -10.74 8.46 -2.65
N ILE A 187 -10.85 7.20 -3.11
CA ILE A 187 -11.45 6.12 -2.32
C ILE A 187 -10.59 5.84 -1.07
N PHE A 188 -9.26 5.82 -1.20
CA PHE A 188 -8.34 5.67 -0.07
C PHE A 188 -8.54 6.77 0.99
N ALA A 189 -8.59 8.03 0.55
CA ALA A 189 -8.86 9.18 1.41
C ALA A 189 -10.21 9.02 2.13
N TYR A 190 -11.27 8.66 1.40
CA TYR A 190 -12.60 8.48 1.99
C TYR A 190 -12.63 7.37 3.05
N ILE A 191 -11.93 6.25 2.82
CA ILE A 191 -11.81 5.18 3.81
C ILE A 191 -11.06 5.68 5.06
N HIS A 192 -9.97 6.44 4.88
CA HIS A 192 -9.23 7.04 5.99
C HIS A 192 -10.09 8.00 6.82
N HIS A 193 -11.03 8.72 6.20
CA HIS A 193 -11.99 9.58 6.92
C HIS A 193 -12.82 8.83 7.98
N SER A 194 -12.92 7.51 7.86
CA SER A 194 -13.62 6.67 8.85
C SER A 194 -12.79 6.38 10.10
N ASN A 195 -11.51 6.79 10.13
CA ASN A 195 -10.66 6.63 11.31
C ASN A 195 -11.12 7.55 12.45
N PRO A 196 -11.13 7.07 13.70
CA PRO A 196 -11.48 7.91 14.84
C PRO A 196 -10.54 9.12 14.95
N GLY A 197 -11.10 10.34 14.99
CA GLY A 197 -10.31 11.56 15.13
C GLY A 197 -9.74 12.12 13.82
N GLU A 198 -10.08 11.53 12.68
CA GLU A 198 -9.70 12.03 11.36
C GLU A 198 -10.39 13.38 11.02
N THR A 199 -9.74 14.21 10.20
CA THR A 199 -10.29 15.49 9.73
C THR A 199 -10.29 15.56 8.21
N TRP A 200 -11.05 16.48 7.62
CA TRP A 200 -11.02 16.70 6.17
C TRP A 200 -9.63 17.10 5.64
N VAL A 201 -8.83 17.82 6.45
CA VAL A 201 -7.46 18.18 6.07
C VAL A 201 -6.58 16.94 5.99
N GLY A 202 -6.61 16.09 7.04
CA GLY A 202 -5.89 14.82 7.05
C GLY A 202 -6.37 13.86 5.96
N THR A 203 -7.67 13.77 5.74
CA THR A 203 -8.29 13.01 4.63
C THR A 203 -7.75 13.44 3.26
N ILE A 204 -7.73 14.74 2.97
CA ILE A 204 -7.17 15.25 1.69
C ILE A 204 -5.65 15.02 1.64
N GLY A 205 -4.96 15.14 2.77
CA GLY A 205 -3.54 14.80 2.93
C GLY A 205 -3.24 13.34 2.57
N ALA A 206 -3.97 12.39 3.14
CA ALA A 206 -3.89 10.96 2.87
C ALA A 206 -4.15 10.67 1.37
N GLY A 207 -5.15 11.33 0.76
CA GLY A 207 -5.38 11.28 -0.69
C GLY A 207 -4.21 11.82 -1.52
N GLY A 208 -3.53 12.86 -1.04
CA GLY A 208 -2.34 13.41 -1.68
C GLY A 208 -1.14 12.47 -1.62
N VAL A 209 -0.89 11.84 -0.46
CA VAL A 209 0.15 10.81 -0.30
C VAL A 209 -0.15 9.59 -1.17
N ALA A 210 -1.41 9.13 -1.17
CA ALA A 210 -1.90 8.07 -2.03
C ALA A 210 -1.64 8.33 -3.53
N LEU A 211 -1.90 9.55 -3.98
CA LEU A 211 -1.65 9.95 -5.36
C LEU A 211 -0.15 10.02 -5.67
N PHE A 212 0.66 10.47 -4.71
CA PHE A 212 2.12 10.45 -4.80
C PHE A 212 2.66 9.01 -4.92
N PHE A 213 2.12 8.04 -4.18
CA PHE A 213 2.48 6.63 -4.34
C PHE A 213 2.08 6.05 -5.70
N CYS A 214 0.91 6.43 -6.23
CA CYS A 214 0.58 6.13 -7.63
C CYS A 214 1.65 6.70 -8.58
N PHE A 215 2.06 7.95 -8.39
CA PHE A 215 3.10 8.57 -9.21
C PHE A 215 4.45 7.81 -9.14
N THR A 216 4.87 7.35 -7.96
CA THR A 216 6.11 6.57 -7.82
C THR A 216 6.00 5.22 -8.53
N LEU A 217 4.83 4.56 -8.45
CA LEU A 217 4.52 3.36 -9.22
C LEU A 217 4.61 3.64 -10.72
N ARG A 218 4.08 4.76 -11.21
CA ARG A 218 4.14 5.12 -12.65
C ARG A 218 5.57 5.24 -13.16
N ARG A 219 6.48 5.75 -12.33
CA ARG A 219 7.89 5.98 -12.68
C ARG A 219 8.74 4.72 -12.60
N THR A 220 8.44 3.84 -11.65
CA THR A 220 9.30 2.69 -11.32
C THR A 220 8.74 1.36 -11.82
N GLY A 221 7.42 1.28 -12.06
CA GLY A 221 6.69 0.03 -12.25
C GLY A 221 6.73 -0.89 -11.03
N ASN A 222 7.05 -0.34 -9.85
CA ASN A 222 7.38 -1.11 -8.66
C ASN A 222 6.85 -0.43 -7.37
N LEU A 223 5.95 -1.13 -6.68
CA LEU A 223 5.32 -0.73 -5.42
C LEU A 223 6.25 -0.79 -4.21
N TRP A 224 7.38 -1.48 -4.29
CA TRP A 224 8.27 -1.64 -3.13
C TRP A 224 8.74 -0.30 -2.55
N PHE A 225 8.89 0.75 -3.37
CA PHE A 225 9.15 2.10 -2.86
C PHE A 225 8.01 2.61 -1.98
N ALA A 226 6.77 2.55 -2.49
CA ALA A 226 5.59 2.99 -1.74
C ALA A 226 5.39 2.17 -0.46
N VAL A 227 5.53 0.85 -0.53
CA VAL A 227 5.43 -0.05 0.64
C VAL A 227 6.49 0.30 1.69
N GLY A 228 7.75 0.52 1.29
CA GLY A 228 8.81 0.88 2.23
C GLY A 228 8.60 2.25 2.85
N MET A 229 8.17 3.23 2.05
CA MET A 229 7.89 4.58 2.52
C MET A 229 6.72 4.59 3.50
N HIS A 230 5.58 4.01 3.13
CA HIS A 230 4.39 3.88 3.97
C HIS A 230 4.74 3.18 5.30
N ALA A 231 5.32 1.97 5.24
CA ALA A 231 5.64 1.21 6.46
C ALA A 231 6.59 1.96 7.40
N SER A 232 7.59 2.67 6.85
CA SER A 232 8.54 3.43 7.66
C SER A 232 7.97 4.72 8.22
N TRP A 233 7.01 5.34 7.51
CA TRP A 233 6.31 6.53 7.97
C TRP A 233 5.47 6.18 9.20
N ASP A 234 4.59 5.18 9.10
CA ASP A 234 3.74 4.75 10.21
C ASP A 234 4.59 4.24 11.38
N TRP A 235 5.62 3.43 11.10
CA TRP A 235 6.54 2.97 12.14
C TRP A 235 7.22 4.14 12.87
N ALA A 236 7.68 5.14 12.12
CA ALA A 236 8.29 6.31 12.73
C ALA A 236 7.27 7.13 13.51
N GLN A 237 6.07 7.33 12.96
CA GLN A 237 5.00 8.13 13.54
C GLN A 237 4.48 7.52 14.84
N SER A 238 4.02 6.28 14.74
CA SER A 238 3.43 5.50 15.82
C SER A 238 4.47 5.06 16.85
N PHE A 239 5.51 4.31 16.44
CA PHE A 239 6.47 3.75 17.39
C PHE A 239 7.59 4.72 17.75
N PHE A 240 8.30 5.29 16.79
CA PHE A 240 9.52 6.04 17.12
C PHE A 240 9.22 7.37 17.80
N TYR A 241 8.35 8.18 17.19
CA TYR A 241 8.02 9.54 17.63
C TYR A 241 6.85 9.61 18.61
N GLY A 242 5.93 8.64 18.56
CA GLY A 242 4.79 8.57 19.49
C GLY A 242 3.79 9.71 19.31
N VAL A 243 3.60 10.19 18.08
CA VAL A 243 2.52 11.13 17.73
C VAL A 243 1.32 10.34 17.19
N PRO A 244 0.11 10.93 17.16
CA PRO A 244 -1.04 10.28 16.54
C PRO A 244 -0.77 9.94 15.07
N ASP A 245 -1.30 8.81 14.65
CA ASP A 245 -1.16 8.21 13.33
C ASP A 245 -2.56 7.99 12.74
N SER A 246 -2.96 8.88 11.83
CA SER A 246 -4.33 8.95 11.31
C SER A 246 -5.42 8.85 12.39
N GLY A 247 -5.21 9.54 13.53
CA GLY A 247 -6.17 9.56 14.64
C GLY A 247 -5.92 8.54 15.75
N VAL A 248 -4.99 7.60 15.57
CA VAL A 248 -4.68 6.54 16.53
C VAL A 248 -3.36 6.79 17.23
N VAL A 249 -3.29 6.60 18.54
CA VAL A 249 -2.02 6.63 19.29
C VAL A 249 -1.68 5.22 19.73
N GLU A 250 -0.66 4.64 19.11
CA GLU A 250 -0.26 3.27 19.42
C GLU A 250 0.49 3.15 20.76
N PRO A 251 0.26 2.08 21.53
CA PRO A 251 0.93 1.88 22.82
C PRO A 251 2.38 1.43 22.64
N GLY A 252 3.21 1.73 23.64
CA GLY A 252 4.60 1.29 23.65
C GLY A 252 5.44 1.97 22.57
N HIS A 253 5.21 3.25 22.34
CA HIS A 253 6.08 4.12 21.56
C HIS A 253 7.35 4.49 22.33
N PHE A 254 8.43 4.81 21.61
CA PHE A 254 9.73 5.13 22.17
C PHE A 254 9.78 6.55 22.76
N LEU A 255 9.43 7.57 21.97
CA LEU A 255 9.40 8.96 22.42
C LEU A 255 8.00 9.38 22.85
N GLN A 256 7.92 10.21 23.90
CA GLN A 256 6.65 10.80 24.34
C GLN A 256 6.46 12.17 23.70
N ALA A 257 5.85 12.21 22.52
CA ALA A 257 5.53 13.48 21.88
C ALA A 257 4.34 14.18 22.54
N ARG A 258 4.41 15.51 22.57
CA ARG A 258 3.28 16.39 22.93
C ARG A 258 3.17 17.49 21.89
N LEU A 259 2.04 17.51 21.19
CA LEU A 259 1.69 18.54 20.23
C LEU A 259 1.05 19.73 20.95
N HIS A 260 1.49 20.94 20.58
CA HIS A 260 1.01 22.20 21.14
C HIS A 260 0.74 23.20 20.02
N GLY A 261 -0.10 24.19 20.26
CA GLY A 261 -0.39 25.22 19.27
C GLY A 261 -1.55 24.86 18.34
N PRO A 262 -1.69 25.54 17.19
CA PRO A 262 -2.91 25.49 16.40
C PRO A 262 -3.05 24.17 15.62
N VAL A 263 -4.28 23.64 15.59
CA VAL A 263 -4.63 22.35 14.95
C VAL A 263 -4.26 22.31 13.46
N TRP A 264 -4.41 23.42 12.72
CA TRP A 264 -4.05 23.44 11.29
C TRP A 264 -2.54 23.19 11.07
N LEU A 265 -1.70 23.47 12.06
CA LEU A 265 -0.26 23.29 11.98
C LEU A 265 0.18 21.94 12.56
N THR A 266 -0.37 21.51 13.69
CA THR A 266 -0.01 20.21 14.30
C THR A 266 -0.76 19.02 13.72
N GLY A 267 -1.92 19.28 13.10
CA GLY A 267 -2.92 18.31 12.68
C GLY A 267 -3.79 17.75 13.82
N GLY A 268 -3.61 18.24 15.06
CA GLY A 268 -4.48 17.92 16.19
C GLY A 268 -4.59 16.42 16.48
N SER A 269 -5.82 15.90 16.50
CA SER A 269 -6.12 14.48 16.74
C SER A 269 -5.55 13.56 15.67
N VAL A 270 -5.45 14.02 14.42
CA VAL A 270 -4.88 13.25 13.31
C VAL A 270 -3.38 13.02 13.50
N GLY A 271 -2.70 13.98 14.15
CA GLY A 271 -1.25 14.06 14.18
C GLY A 271 -0.70 14.80 12.94
N PRO A 272 0.61 14.71 12.66
CA PRO A 272 1.26 15.50 11.61
C PRO A 272 0.66 15.35 10.20
N GLU A 273 -0.12 14.29 9.95
CA GLU A 273 -0.83 14.08 8.69
C GLU A 273 -1.99 15.06 8.47
N GLY A 274 -2.59 15.56 9.55
CA GLY A 274 -3.59 16.63 9.50
C GLY A 274 -2.98 18.03 9.34
N SER A 275 -1.66 18.14 9.27
CA SER A 275 -0.95 19.42 9.15
C SER A 275 -0.99 19.95 7.73
N VAL A 276 -1.13 21.26 7.56
CA VAL A 276 -0.92 21.89 6.24
C VAL A 276 0.51 21.71 5.73
N LEU A 277 1.49 21.48 6.62
CA LEU A 277 2.88 21.21 6.23
C LEU A 277 3.00 19.91 5.43
N LEU A 278 2.07 18.96 5.60
CA LEU A 278 2.04 17.74 4.81
C LEU A 278 1.90 18.07 3.31
N PHE A 279 1.09 19.06 2.91
CA PHE A 279 0.93 19.42 1.50
C PHE A 279 2.22 19.98 0.88
N VAL A 280 2.94 20.81 1.65
CA VAL A 280 4.25 21.34 1.24
C VAL A 280 5.25 20.19 1.09
N LEU A 281 5.24 19.24 2.04
CA LEU A 281 6.07 18.06 2.00
C LEU A 281 5.76 17.18 0.78
N ILE A 282 4.48 16.88 0.52
CA ILE A 282 4.05 16.12 -0.66
C ILE A 282 4.52 16.78 -1.95
N ALA A 283 4.33 18.09 -2.09
CA ALA A 283 4.79 18.83 -3.26
C ALA A 283 6.33 18.74 -3.42
N GLY A 284 7.08 18.90 -2.33
CA GLY A 284 8.53 18.74 -2.32
C GLY A 284 8.96 17.33 -2.71
N MET A 285 8.37 16.31 -2.10
CA MET A 285 8.63 14.90 -2.41
C MET A 285 8.31 14.58 -3.87
N TRP A 286 7.20 15.09 -4.41
CA TRP A 286 6.84 14.94 -5.81
C TRP A 286 7.92 15.52 -6.73
N LEU A 287 8.39 16.74 -6.46
CA LEU A 287 9.41 17.41 -7.25
C LEU A 287 10.75 16.67 -7.19
N VAL A 288 11.20 16.31 -5.98
CA VAL A 288 12.46 15.57 -5.78
C VAL A 288 12.40 14.21 -6.47
N PHE A 289 11.28 13.48 -6.32
CA PHE A 289 11.11 12.16 -6.90
C PHE A 289 11.09 12.24 -8.43
N HIS A 290 10.39 13.23 -8.98
CA HIS A 290 10.35 13.51 -10.41
C HIS A 290 11.76 13.68 -11.00
N ARG A 291 12.67 14.32 -10.27
CA ARG A 291 14.05 14.61 -10.70
C ARG A 291 14.97 13.39 -10.57
N ILE A 292 14.85 12.63 -9.50
CA ILE A 292 15.70 11.44 -9.24
C ILE A 292 15.26 10.25 -10.09
N PHE A 293 13.96 10.11 -10.32
CA PHE A 293 13.36 9.05 -11.14
C PHE A 293 12.68 9.68 -12.36
N PRO A 294 13.44 10.19 -13.35
CA PRO A 294 12.86 10.77 -14.56
C PRO A 294 11.99 9.75 -15.26
N ALA A 295 10.99 10.22 -16.02
CA ALA A 295 10.17 9.33 -16.82
C ALA A 295 11.08 8.60 -17.83
N GLY A 296 11.42 7.35 -17.54
CA GLY A 296 11.97 6.48 -18.55
C GLY A 296 10.92 6.37 -19.65
N VAL A 297 11.34 6.42 -20.92
CA VAL A 297 10.54 5.85 -22.01
C VAL A 297 10.19 4.45 -21.52
N ILE A 298 8.93 4.22 -21.13
CA ILE A 298 8.43 2.90 -20.72
C ILE A 298 8.88 1.98 -21.84
N SER A 299 9.95 1.21 -21.60
CA SER A 299 10.68 0.66 -22.72
C SER A 299 9.71 -0.24 -23.46
N ALA A 300 9.54 0.02 -24.75
CA ALA A 300 8.91 -0.88 -25.69
C ALA A 300 9.56 -2.28 -25.70
N ARG A 301 10.55 -2.56 -24.84
CA ARG A 301 11.22 -3.86 -24.66
C ARG A 301 10.48 -4.86 -23.76
N ARG A 302 9.32 -4.56 -23.16
CA ARG A 302 8.47 -5.60 -22.54
C ARG A 302 7.43 -6.21 -23.48
N HIS A 303 7.26 -5.67 -24.67
CA HIS A 303 6.52 -6.30 -25.74
C HIS A 303 7.51 -6.57 -26.88
N GLY A 304 7.85 -7.84 -27.11
CA GLY A 304 8.61 -8.23 -28.29
C GLY A 304 7.87 -7.76 -29.54
N TYR A 305 8.28 -6.60 -30.04
CA TYR A 305 7.94 -6.02 -31.32
C TYR A 305 9.18 -6.17 -32.19
N THR A 306 9.39 -7.40 -32.67
CA THR A 306 10.01 -7.56 -33.99
C THR A 306 8.88 -7.28 -34.97
N GLU A 307 8.82 -6.04 -35.44
CA GLU A 307 8.14 -5.73 -36.68
C GLU A 307 8.80 -6.62 -37.73
N LYS A 308 8.14 -7.70 -38.12
CA LYS A 308 8.41 -8.30 -39.42
C LYS A 308 7.92 -7.26 -40.42
N THR A 309 8.83 -6.38 -40.83
CA THR A 309 8.70 -5.68 -42.11
C THR A 309 8.78 -6.75 -43.19
N GLY A 310 7.65 -7.38 -43.47
CA GLY A 310 7.43 -8.05 -44.74
C GLY A 310 7.05 -6.96 -45.73
N LYS A 311 7.96 -6.68 -46.66
CA LYS A 311 7.67 -6.33 -48.04
C LYS A 311 8.96 -6.45 -48.85
N ASP A 312 8.88 -7.36 -49.81
CA ASP A 312 9.64 -7.54 -51.05
C ASP A 312 11.10 -8.01 -50.96
#